data_AF-A0A1G7BFE8-F1
#
_entry.id   AF-A0A1G7BFE8-F1
#
_cell.length_a   1.000
_cell.length_b   1.000
_cell.length_c   1.000
_cell.angle_alpha   90.00
_cell.angle_beta   90.00
_cell.angle_gamma   90.00
#
_symmetry.space_group_name_H-M   'P 1'
#
loop_
_entity.id
_entity.type
_entity.pdbx_description
1 polymer ?
#
loop_
_entity_poly.entity_id
_entity_poly.type
_entity_poly.pdbx_seq_one_letter_code
_entity_poly.pdbx_strand_id
1 'polypeptide(L)'
;MNPDETEALRQEYLADMGKDLDPKGVQPGSYGCHEALHMASFLMEAVDGHLMEHPAVTLNPEWFALAAQAHDALFALYQAIGAAHLHAQD
;
A
#
# COMPACT_ATOMS: atom_id res chain seq x y z
N MET A 1 -3.90 -0.13 14.21
CA MET A 1 -5.08 -1.03 14.18
C MET A 1 -4.64 -2.36 14.71
N ASN A 2 -5.45 -2.99 15.57
CA ASN A 2 -5.21 -4.37 15.95
C ASN A 2 -5.65 -5.31 14.79
N PRO A 3 -5.26 -6.60 14.81
CA PRO A 3 -5.59 -7.53 13.72
C PRO A 3 -7.09 -7.68 13.46
N ASP A 4 -7.92 -7.63 14.51
CA ASP A 4 -9.38 -7.78 14.39
C ASP A 4 -10.02 -6.56 13.70
N GLU A 5 -9.56 -5.34 14.04
CA GLU A 5 -9.95 -4.11 13.36
C GLU A 5 -9.54 -4.11 11.89
N THR A 6 -8.31 -4.58 11.60
CA THR A 6 -7.81 -4.69 10.22
C THR A 6 -8.65 -5.67 9.40
N GLU A 7 -9.01 -6.82 9.97
CA GLU A 7 -9.86 -7.79 9.28
C GLU A 7 -11.29 -7.29 9.09
N ALA A 8 -11.87 -6.63 10.10
CA ALA A 8 -13.20 -6.03 10.00
C ALA A 8 -13.25 -4.99 8.87
N LEU A 9 -12.26 -4.10 8.79
CA LEU A 9 -12.15 -3.11 7.72
C LEU A 9 -12.01 -3.76 6.32
N ARG A 10 -11.23 -4.83 6.22
CA ARG A 10 -11.07 -5.57 4.96
C ARG A 10 -12.40 -6.18 4.49
N GLN A 11 -13.19 -6.74 5.42
CA GLN A 11 -14.50 -7.30 5.12
C GLN A 11 -15.52 -6.24 4.71
N GLU A 12 -15.48 -5.05 5.35
CA GLU A 12 -16.29 -3.89 4.97
C GLU A 12 -16.01 -3.47 3.53
N TYR A 13 -14.73 -3.28 3.16
CA TYR A 13 -14.37 -2.95 1.78
C TYR A 13 -14.79 -4.02 0.76
N LEU A 14 -14.70 -5.31 1.10
CA LEU A 14 -15.18 -6.38 0.23
C LEU A 14 -16.70 -6.36 0.06
N ALA A 15 -17.45 -6.09 1.14
CA ALA A 15 -18.89 -5.97 1.08
C ALA A 15 -19.33 -4.79 0.20
N ASP A 16 -18.62 -3.65 0.30
CA ASP A 16 -18.88 -2.44 -0.50
C ASP A 16 -18.57 -2.65 -1.99
N MET A 17 -17.48 -3.35 -2.32
CA MET A 17 -17.18 -3.71 -3.72
C MET A 17 -18.22 -4.66 -4.31
N GLY A 18 -18.76 -5.57 -3.49
CA GLY A 18 -19.88 -6.44 -3.84
C GLY A 18 -19.69 -7.17 -5.18
N LYS A 19 -20.69 -7.02 -6.07
CA LYS A 19 -20.72 -7.68 -7.38
C LYS A 19 -19.82 -7.03 -8.44
N ASP A 20 -19.30 -5.83 -8.17
CA ASP A 20 -18.49 -5.08 -9.14
C ASP A 20 -17.01 -5.48 -9.07
N LEU A 21 -16.61 -6.25 -8.05
CA LEU A 21 -15.29 -6.87 -7.96
C LEU A 21 -15.12 -7.90 -9.08
N ASP A 22 -14.14 -7.68 -9.97
CA ASP A 22 -13.64 -8.70 -10.90
C ASP A 22 -12.30 -9.25 -10.37
N PRO A 23 -12.27 -10.44 -9.74
CA PRO A 23 -11.05 -11.02 -9.22
C PRO A 23 -10.00 -11.28 -10.31
N LYS A 24 -10.40 -11.56 -11.55
CA LYS A 24 -9.44 -11.84 -12.63
C LYS A 24 -8.71 -10.58 -13.06
N GLY A 25 -9.39 -9.45 -13.06
CA GLY A 25 -8.83 -8.14 -13.40
C GLY A 25 -7.81 -7.60 -12.40
N VAL A 26 -7.69 -8.21 -11.21
CA VAL A 26 -6.79 -7.76 -10.12
C VAL A 26 -5.81 -8.84 -9.63
N GLN A 27 -5.79 -10.03 -10.24
CA GLN A 27 -4.83 -11.10 -9.91
C GLN A 27 -3.39 -10.73 -10.31
N PRO A 28 -2.37 -11.36 -9.72
CA PRO A 28 -0.98 -11.23 -10.20
C PRO A 28 -0.86 -11.40 -11.72
N GLY A 29 -0.03 -10.57 -12.36
CA GLY A 29 0.09 -10.49 -13.83
C GLY A 29 -0.98 -9.67 -14.54
N SER A 30 -2.10 -9.32 -13.88
CA SER A 30 -3.15 -8.46 -14.46
C SER A 30 -2.82 -6.97 -14.39
N TYR A 31 -3.54 -6.17 -15.19
CA TYR A 31 -3.45 -4.71 -15.15
C TYR A 31 -3.84 -4.14 -13.76
N GLY A 32 -4.91 -4.64 -13.13
CA GLY A 32 -5.30 -4.16 -11.80
C GLY A 32 -4.25 -4.42 -10.72
N CYS A 33 -3.50 -5.52 -10.81
CA CYS A 33 -2.37 -5.78 -9.92
C CYS A 33 -1.19 -4.82 -10.19
N HIS A 34 -0.93 -4.48 -11.46
CA HIS A 34 0.05 -3.44 -11.82
C HIS A 34 -0.33 -2.07 -11.24
N GLU A 35 -1.62 -1.69 -11.32
CA GLU A 35 -2.07 -0.43 -10.73
C GLU A 35 -1.89 -0.41 -9.21
N ALA A 36 -2.15 -1.53 -8.51
CA ALA A 36 -1.87 -1.62 -7.08
C ALA A 36 -0.36 -1.48 -6.76
N LEU A 37 0.51 -2.10 -7.57
CA LEU A 37 1.97 -1.95 -7.46
C LEU A 37 2.39 -0.49 -7.66
N HIS A 38 1.86 0.15 -8.70
CA HIS A 38 2.13 1.56 -9.01
C HIS A 38 1.69 2.48 -7.86
N MET A 39 0.49 2.30 -7.34
CA MET A 39 -0.02 3.12 -6.24
C MET A 39 0.78 2.95 -4.94
N ALA A 40 1.28 1.74 -4.65
CA ALA A 40 2.18 1.53 -3.52
C ALA A 40 3.49 2.33 -3.69
N SER A 41 4.09 2.33 -4.88
CA SER A 41 5.28 3.14 -5.20
C SER A 41 5.01 4.64 -5.07
N PHE A 42 3.91 5.11 -5.66
CA PHE A 42 3.53 6.52 -5.63
C PHE A 42 3.35 7.03 -4.20
N LEU A 43 2.65 6.28 -3.34
CA LEU A 43 2.43 6.68 -1.95
C LEU A 43 3.72 6.63 -1.14
N MET A 44 4.59 5.63 -1.37
CA MET A 44 5.89 5.52 -0.72
C MET A 44 6.75 6.74 -1.02
N GLU A 45 6.86 7.13 -2.31
CA GLU A 45 7.59 8.31 -2.75
C GLU A 45 7.01 9.60 -2.18
N ALA A 46 5.68 9.70 -2.08
CA ALA A 46 5.03 10.87 -1.48
C ALA A 46 5.30 10.97 0.04
N VAL A 47 5.36 9.84 0.76
CA VAL A 47 5.74 9.86 2.19
C VAL A 47 7.18 10.32 2.35
N ASP A 48 8.10 9.77 1.56
CA ASP A 48 9.52 10.13 1.62
C ASP A 48 9.77 11.60 1.21
N GLY A 49 9.41 11.96 -0.02
CA GLY A 49 9.74 13.26 -0.61
C GLY A 49 8.81 14.43 -0.24
N HIS A 50 7.69 14.18 0.46
CA HIS A 50 6.80 15.26 0.91
C HIS A 50 6.55 15.25 2.40
N LEU A 51 6.19 14.11 2.98
CA LEU A 51 5.81 14.06 4.39
C LEU A 51 7.04 14.12 5.31
N MET A 52 8.07 13.32 5.04
CA MET A 52 9.28 13.26 5.87
C MET A 52 10.13 14.54 5.75
N GLU A 53 10.13 15.17 4.57
CA GLU A 53 10.77 16.47 4.33
C GLU A 53 9.98 17.67 4.87
N HIS A 54 8.73 17.48 5.29
CA HIS A 54 7.92 18.59 5.80
C HIS A 54 8.51 19.13 7.12
N PRO A 55 8.76 20.44 7.27
CA PRO A 55 9.47 21.00 8.43
C PRO A 55 8.87 20.60 9.79
N ALA A 56 7.54 20.55 9.91
CA ALA A 56 6.89 20.13 11.15
C ALA A 56 7.18 18.67 11.52
N VAL A 57 7.34 17.79 10.53
CA VAL A 57 7.67 16.37 10.71
C VAL A 57 9.16 16.23 10.98
N THR A 58 10.03 16.88 10.20
CA THR A 58 11.49 16.83 10.39
C THR A 58 11.92 17.38 11.77
N LEU A 59 11.26 18.43 12.27
CA LEU A 59 11.57 19.02 13.58
C LEU A 59 11.05 18.19 14.76
N ASN A 60 10.19 17.21 14.54
CA ASN A 60 9.62 16.36 15.58
C ASN A 60 10.07 14.89 15.39
N PRO A 61 11.01 14.39 16.20
CA PRO A 61 11.55 13.04 16.04
C PRO A 61 10.51 11.91 16.11
N GLU A 62 9.47 12.06 16.93
CA GLU A 62 8.39 11.07 17.03
C GLU A 62 7.56 11.02 15.75
N TRP A 63 7.22 12.18 15.18
CA TRP A 63 6.46 12.25 13.94
C TRP A 63 7.29 11.78 12.75
N PHE A 64 8.58 12.12 12.71
CA PHE A 64 9.48 11.59 11.69
C PHE A 64 9.58 10.07 11.75
N ALA A 65 9.68 9.49 12.95
CA ALA A 65 9.70 8.03 13.12
C ALA A 65 8.40 7.36 12.62
N LEU A 66 7.24 7.97 12.87
CA LEU A 66 5.96 7.46 12.35
C LEU A 66 5.88 7.56 10.83
N ALA A 67 6.35 8.66 10.23
CA ALA A 67 6.40 8.82 8.78
C ALA A 67 7.35 7.80 8.13
N ALA A 68 8.52 7.56 8.74
CA ALA A 68 9.46 6.53 8.29
C ALA A 68 8.85 5.12 8.37
N GLN A 69 8.11 4.81 9.44
CA GLN A 69 7.40 3.52 9.53
C GLN A 69 6.32 3.36 8.44
N ALA A 70 5.63 4.44 8.08
CA ALA A 70 4.68 4.42 6.97
C ALA A 70 5.37 4.16 5.63
N HIS A 71 6.52 4.81 5.38
CA HIS A 71 7.37 4.53 4.21
C HIS A 71 7.78 3.06 4.16
N ASP A 72 8.31 2.51 5.26
CA ASP A 72 8.79 1.13 5.30
C ASP A 72 7.66 0.11 5.07
N ALA A 73 6.45 0.38 5.59
CA ALA A 73 5.28 -0.44 5.34
C ALA A 73 4.86 -0.41 3.85
N LEU A 74 4.91 0.77 3.22
CA LEU A 74 4.60 0.92 1.79
C LEU A 74 5.67 0.24 0.91
N PHE A 75 6.95 0.35 1.28
CA PHE A 75 8.04 -0.36 0.60
C PHE A 75 7.87 -1.88 0.69
N ALA A 76 7.55 -2.41 1.88
CA ALA A 76 7.28 -3.83 2.07
C ALA A 76 6.08 -4.30 1.22
N LEU A 77 5.01 -3.49 1.15
CA LEU A 77 3.85 -3.78 0.30
C LEU A 77 4.21 -3.77 -1.19
N TYR A 78 4.95 -2.76 -1.65
CA TYR A 78 5.46 -2.67 -3.03
C TYR A 78 6.25 -3.92 -3.42
N GLN A 79 7.19 -4.35 -2.57
CA GLN A 79 8.00 -5.55 -2.83
C GLN A 79 7.15 -6.83 -2.87
N ALA A 80 6.19 -6.97 -1.96
CA ALA A 80 5.32 -8.13 -1.91
C ALA A 80 4.42 -8.24 -3.16
N ILE A 81 3.82 -7.12 -3.59
CA ILE A 81 3.02 -7.09 -4.83
C ILE A 81 3.92 -7.35 -6.04
N GLY A 82 5.08 -6.71 -6.10
CA GLY A 82 6.02 -6.84 -7.22
C GLY A 82 6.50 -8.27 -7.40
N ALA A 83 6.89 -8.94 -6.31
CA ALA A 83 7.29 -10.35 -6.34
C ALA A 83 6.17 -11.27 -6.86
N ALA A 84 4.93 -11.07 -6.40
CA ALA A 84 3.80 -11.86 -6.89
C ALA A 84 3.50 -11.57 -8.37
N HIS A 85 3.52 -10.30 -8.76
CA HIS A 85 3.19 -9.84 -10.11
C HIS A 85 4.18 -10.35 -11.16
N LEU A 86 5.48 -10.25 -10.88
CA LEU A 86 6.55 -10.69 -11.78
C LEU A 86 6.55 -12.22 -11.96
N HIS A 87 6.42 -13.00 -10.87
CA HIS A 87 6.36 -14.46 -10.98
C HIS A 87 5.16 -14.97 -11.78
N ALA A 88 4.10 -14.19 -11.94
CA ALA A 88 2.93 -14.57 -12.74
C ALA A 88 3.09 -14.27 -14.24
N GLN A 89 4.15 -13.55 -14.64
CA GLN A 89 4.46 -13.21 -16.03
C GLN A 89 5.53 -14.12 -16.66
N ASP A 90 6.21 -14.93 -15.85
CA ASP A 90 7.19 -15.95 -16.27
C ASP A 90 6.51 -17.26 -16.71
#